data_AF-A0A9P4R3B1-F1
#
_entry.id   AF-A0A9P4R3B1-F1
#
_cell.length_a   1.000
_cell.length_b   1.000
_cell.length_c   1.000
_cell.angle_alpha   90.00
_cell.angle_beta   90.00
_cell.angle_gamma   90.00
#
_symmetry.space_group_name_H-M   'P 1'
#
loop_
_entity.id
_entity.type
_entity.pdbx_description
1 polymer ?
#
loop_
_entity_poly.entity_id
_entity_poly.type
_entity_poly.pdbx_seq_one_letter_code
_entity_poly.pdbx_strand_id
1 'polypeptide(L)'
;MVLRPLIDSATVEAYGQVLGLFYNIPLRIATNEVKAALSQSEMIVRVATALECLPLVRPHVSNAIADYRQQLYRAIKADPVRWTLLAQSLQNEPLFTECFVHLVGAYPLSPWPTKRNALTNELRQRITTRSKALDQICLVVDRELLMLTIEVGDSPVAPNDSQNKETWLLVQLFRDAISRQLHTLDDKRRALSCGTFYRKLARGGSNYMDYEEISKLCASLMNSDWRDLGEELKLLKQYASRAVQVLASNELMLDPDANDVGYLTCVKVGKQDFPW
;
A
#
# COMPACT_ATOMS: atom_id res chain seq x y z
N MET A 1 -31.36 -2.76 42.63
CA MET A 1 -29.88 -2.61 42.55
C MET A 1 -29.35 -3.84 41.81
N VAL A 2 -29.17 -3.73 40.49
CA VAL A 2 -28.68 -4.87 39.68
C VAL A 2 -27.18 -4.96 39.91
N LEU A 3 -26.73 -6.03 40.58
CA LEU A 3 -25.31 -6.37 40.67
C LEU A 3 -24.78 -6.57 39.25
N ARG A 4 -24.09 -5.56 38.71
CA ARG A 4 -23.23 -5.78 37.54
C ARG A 4 -22.18 -6.81 37.96
N PRO A 5 -21.97 -7.89 37.19
CA PRO A 5 -20.90 -8.82 37.50
C PRO A 5 -19.57 -8.05 37.49
N LEU A 6 -18.74 -8.27 38.51
CA LEU A 6 -17.43 -7.63 38.68
C LEU A 6 -16.46 -7.94 37.51
N ILE A 7 -16.76 -8.95 36.70
CA ILE A 7 -15.98 -9.39 35.53
C ILE A 7 -16.95 -9.68 34.38
N ASP A 8 -16.65 -9.19 33.17
CA ASP A 8 -17.49 -9.44 32.00
C ASP A 8 -17.44 -10.92 31.55
N SER A 9 -18.54 -11.40 30.96
CA SER A 9 -18.67 -12.82 30.55
C SER A 9 -17.61 -13.25 29.53
N ALA A 10 -17.15 -12.35 28.67
CA ALA A 10 -16.16 -12.65 27.64
C ALA A 10 -14.77 -12.86 28.25
N THR A 11 -14.45 -12.14 29.32
CA THR A 11 -13.21 -12.28 30.08
C THR A 11 -13.19 -13.61 30.81
N VAL A 12 -14.29 -14.00 31.46
CA VAL A 12 -14.41 -15.33 32.10
C VAL A 12 -14.22 -16.45 31.08
N GLU A 13 -14.85 -16.34 29.91
CA GLU A 13 -14.69 -17.30 28.83
C GLU A 13 -13.23 -17.37 28.34
N ALA A 14 -12.57 -16.22 28.13
CA ALA A 14 -11.17 -16.18 27.73
C ALA A 14 -10.23 -16.79 28.78
N TYR A 15 -10.47 -16.56 30.08
CA TYR A 15 -9.75 -17.29 31.15
C TYR A 15 -9.94 -18.80 31.04
N GLY A 16 -11.18 -19.26 30.85
CA GLY A 16 -11.46 -20.68 30.65
C GLY A 16 -10.73 -21.28 29.45
N GLN A 17 -10.68 -20.57 28.32
CA GLN A 17 -9.98 -21.01 27.11
C GLN A 17 -8.46 -21.05 27.31
N VAL A 18 -7.86 -19.99 27.87
CA VAL A 18 -6.40 -19.91 28.10
C VAL A 18 -5.95 -20.94 29.13
N LEU A 19 -6.68 -21.11 30.24
CA LEU A 19 -6.37 -22.14 31.24
C LEU A 19 -6.58 -23.55 30.65
N GLY A 20 -7.60 -23.73 29.81
CA GLY A 20 -7.84 -24.99 29.11
C GLY A 20 -6.68 -25.44 28.23
N LEU A 21 -5.95 -24.51 27.60
CA LEU A 21 -4.77 -24.85 26.78
C LEU A 21 -3.68 -25.57 27.57
N PHE A 22 -3.50 -25.27 28.86
CA PHE A 22 -2.54 -26.00 29.71
C PHE A 22 -2.91 -27.48 29.87
N TYR A 23 -4.17 -27.83 29.60
CA TYR A 23 -4.70 -29.20 29.63
C TYR A 23 -4.97 -29.74 28.22
N ASN A 24 -4.32 -29.20 27.19
CA ASN A 24 -4.47 -29.58 25.79
C ASN A 24 -5.90 -29.42 25.24
N ILE A 25 -6.70 -28.52 25.82
CA ILE A 25 -8.02 -28.16 25.27
C ILE A 25 -7.81 -27.02 24.27
N PRO A 26 -8.17 -27.19 22.99
CA PRO A 26 -7.89 -26.19 21.96
C PRO A 26 -8.73 -24.91 22.14
N LEU A 27 -8.17 -23.77 21.70
CA LEU A 27 -8.91 -22.51 21.65
C LEU A 27 -10.11 -22.61 20.72
N ARG A 28 -11.20 -21.93 21.10
CA ARG A 28 -12.42 -21.82 20.31
C ARG A 28 -12.57 -20.38 19.87
N ILE A 29 -11.96 -20.07 18.74
CA ILE A 29 -12.07 -18.78 18.07
C ILE A 29 -13.15 -18.92 17.00
N ALA A 30 -14.02 -17.92 16.88
CA ALA A 30 -15.04 -17.88 15.84
C ALA A 30 -14.40 -18.10 14.47
N THR A 31 -15.07 -18.85 13.59
CA THR A 31 -14.58 -19.21 12.25
C THR A 31 -15.40 -18.59 11.13
N ASN A 32 -16.57 -18.02 11.46
CA ASN A 32 -17.54 -17.48 10.50
C ASN A 32 -17.47 -15.95 10.34
N GLU A 33 -16.91 -15.24 11.33
CA GLU A 33 -16.89 -13.78 11.32
C GLU A 33 -15.54 -13.24 11.83
N VAL A 34 -14.77 -12.62 10.92
CA VAL A 34 -13.45 -12.04 11.19
C VAL A 34 -13.48 -11.04 12.35
N LYS A 35 -14.54 -10.23 12.45
CA LYS A 35 -14.69 -9.22 13.49
C LYS A 35 -14.87 -9.84 14.88
N ALA A 36 -15.68 -10.89 14.98
CA ALA A 36 -15.86 -11.64 16.22
C ALA A 36 -14.55 -12.34 16.63
N ALA A 37 -13.88 -12.98 15.66
CA ALA A 37 -12.58 -13.62 15.88
C ALA A 37 -11.50 -12.64 16.34
N LEU A 38 -11.44 -11.43 15.77
CA LEU A 38 -10.53 -10.37 16.21
C LEU A 38 -10.78 -9.98 17.66
N SER A 39 -12.04 -9.68 18.03
CA SER A 39 -12.39 -9.31 19.41
C SER A 39 -12.13 -10.42 20.42
N GLN A 40 -12.37 -11.68 20.06
CA GLN A 40 -12.02 -12.84 20.89
C GLN A 40 -10.50 -13.00 21.03
N SER A 41 -9.76 -12.85 19.93
CA SER A 41 -8.30 -12.96 19.92
C SER A 41 -7.64 -11.89 20.79
N GLU A 42 -8.12 -10.65 20.73
CA GLU A 42 -7.68 -9.57 21.61
C GLU A 42 -7.93 -9.88 23.09
N MET A 43 -9.08 -10.47 23.41
CA MET A 43 -9.42 -10.88 24.78
C MET A 43 -8.50 -12.00 25.27
N ILE A 44 -8.29 -13.03 24.45
CA ILE A 44 -7.39 -14.16 24.74
C ILE A 44 -5.96 -13.65 24.95
N VAL A 45 -5.46 -12.78 24.07
CA VAL A 45 -4.15 -12.16 24.19
C VAL A 45 -4.03 -11.37 25.49
N ARG A 46 -5.05 -10.56 25.83
CA ARG A 46 -5.06 -9.78 27.07
C ARG A 46 -4.95 -10.67 28.31
N VAL A 47 -5.73 -11.74 28.37
CA VAL A 47 -5.68 -12.72 29.48
C VAL A 47 -4.34 -13.45 29.51
N ALA A 48 -3.83 -13.91 28.36
CA ALA A 48 -2.56 -14.60 28.28
C ALA A 48 -1.37 -13.70 28.65
N THR A 49 -1.44 -12.41 28.36
CA THR A 49 -0.46 -11.42 28.84
C THR A 49 -0.53 -11.29 30.36
N ALA A 50 -1.72 -11.18 30.95
CA ALA A 50 -1.88 -11.07 32.41
C ALA A 50 -1.43 -12.33 33.16
N LEU A 51 -1.52 -13.50 32.54
CA LEU A 51 -1.05 -14.79 33.07
C LEU A 51 0.40 -15.12 32.67
N GLU A 52 1.10 -14.21 31.99
CA GLU A 52 2.48 -14.39 31.51
C GLU A 52 2.69 -15.64 30.63
N CYS A 53 1.64 -16.08 29.94
CA CYS A 53 1.63 -17.30 29.11
C CYS A 53 1.39 -17.01 27.63
N LEU A 54 1.65 -15.78 27.18
CA LEU A 54 1.44 -15.35 25.79
C LEU A 54 2.05 -16.31 24.74
N PRO A 55 3.28 -16.86 24.91
CA PRO A 55 3.83 -17.82 23.96
C PRO A 55 2.96 -19.06 23.71
N LEU A 56 2.17 -19.49 24.70
CA LEU A 56 1.28 -20.65 24.59
C LEU A 56 0.12 -20.38 23.63
N VAL A 57 -0.42 -19.16 23.58
CA VAL A 57 -1.61 -18.84 22.77
C VAL A 57 -1.26 -18.43 21.33
N ARG A 58 -0.06 -17.90 21.10
CA ARG A 58 0.39 -17.33 19.81
C ARG A 58 0.11 -18.22 18.59
N PRO A 59 0.54 -19.49 18.55
CA PRO A 59 0.36 -20.33 17.37
C PRO A 59 -1.13 -20.63 17.11
N HIS A 60 -1.92 -20.86 18.17
CA HIS A 60 -3.34 -21.17 18.04
C HIS A 60 -4.13 -19.98 17.48
N VAL A 61 -3.91 -18.78 18.03
CA VAL A 61 -4.57 -17.57 17.56
C VAL A 61 -4.14 -17.23 16.12
N SER A 62 -2.84 -17.33 15.83
CA SER A 62 -2.31 -17.06 14.49
C SER A 62 -2.90 -17.99 13.43
N ASN A 63 -3.01 -19.28 13.72
CA ASN A 63 -3.59 -20.26 12.79
C ASN A 63 -5.08 -19.99 12.56
N ALA A 64 -5.85 -19.76 13.62
CA ALA A 64 -7.29 -19.47 13.49
C ALA A 64 -7.57 -18.21 12.66
N ILE A 65 -6.72 -17.19 12.78
CA ILE A 65 -6.84 -15.96 11.99
C ILE A 65 -6.45 -16.20 10.52
N ALA A 66 -5.41 -17.00 10.26
CA ALA A 66 -4.94 -17.29 8.91
C ALA A 66 -6.00 -18.04 8.06
N ASP A 67 -6.88 -18.82 8.69
CA ASP A 67 -7.96 -19.57 8.01
C ASP A 67 -8.96 -18.66 7.26
N TYR A 68 -9.05 -17.38 7.62
CA TYR A 68 -9.91 -16.41 6.95
C TYR A 68 -9.40 -15.96 5.56
N ARG A 69 -8.13 -16.22 5.23
CA ARG A 69 -7.53 -15.93 3.91
C ARG A 69 -7.81 -14.51 3.43
N GLN A 70 -8.43 -14.34 2.26
CA GLN A 70 -8.74 -13.03 1.67
C GLN A 70 -9.67 -12.15 2.54
N GLN A 71 -10.50 -12.75 3.39
CA GLN A 71 -11.35 -11.97 4.30
C GLN A 71 -10.52 -11.29 5.41
N LEU A 72 -9.43 -11.95 5.85
CA LEU A 72 -8.48 -11.37 6.80
C LEU A 72 -7.85 -10.11 6.21
N TYR A 73 -7.29 -10.19 5.01
CA TYR A 73 -6.56 -9.05 4.44
C TYR A 73 -7.48 -7.86 4.18
N ARG A 74 -8.74 -8.08 3.78
CA ARG A 74 -9.76 -7.01 3.71
C ARG A 74 -10.06 -6.39 5.07
N ALA A 75 -10.11 -7.20 6.13
CA ALA A 75 -10.28 -6.70 7.49
C ALA A 75 -9.05 -5.92 7.98
N ILE A 76 -7.84 -6.32 7.57
CA ILE A 76 -6.59 -5.60 7.83
C ILE A 76 -6.63 -4.24 7.14
N LYS A 77 -6.95 -4.16 5.85
CA LYS A 77 -7.11 -2.90 5.11
C LYS A 77 -8.07 -1.94 5.82
N ALA A 78 -9.15 -2.47 6.41
CA ALA A 78 -10.18 -1.68 7.09
C ALA A 78 -9.70 -1.05 8.41
N ASP A 79 -8.78 -1.70 9.14
CA ASP A 79 -8.21 -1.15 10.38
C ASP A 79 -6.81 -1.72 10.70
N PRO A 80 -5.77 -1.38 9.92
CA PRO A 80 -4.45 -1.95 10.07
C PRO A 80 -3.80 -1.57 11.41
N VAL A 81 -4.21 -0.45 12.02
CA VAL A 81 -3.70 -0.05 13.35
C VAL A 81 -4.09 -1.08 14.40
N ARG A 82 -5.36 -1.49 14.43
CA ARG A 82 -5.85 -2.51 15.37
C ARG A 82 -5.19 -3.86 15.16
N TRP A 83 -5.09 -4.29 13.90
CA TRP A 83 -4.41 -5.54 13.55
C TRP A 83 -2.90 -5.52 13.85
N THR A 84 -2.25 -4.37 13.75
CA THR A 84 -0.83 -4.24 14.13
C THR A 84 -0.60 -4.51 15.62
N LEU A 85 -1.49 -4.03 16.48
CA LEU A 85 -1.42 -4.30 17.93
C LEU A 85 -1.53 -5.79 18.21
N LEU A 86 -2.48 -6.47 17.55
CA LEU A 86 -2.63 -7.91 17.67
C LEU A 86 -1.40 -8.65 17.13
N ALA A 87 -0.91 -8.28 15.94
CA ALA A 87 0.27 -8.89 15.32
C ALA A 87 1.50 -8.80 16.21
N GLN A 88 1.70 -7.66 16.88
CA GLN A 88 2.80 -7.46 17.82
C GLN A 88 2.69 -8.36 19.05
N SER A 89 1.50 -8.47 19.66
CA SER A 89 1.30 -9.41 20.77
C SER A 89 1.51 -10.87 20.34
N LEU A 90 1.08 -11.19 19.12
CA LEU A 90 1.22 -12.53 18.56
C LEU A 90 2.65 -12.85 18.07
N GLN A 91 3.51 -11.83 17.91
CA GLN A 91 4.79 -11.93 17.19
C GLN A 91 4.62 -12.58 15.81
N ASN A 92 3.55 -12.21 15.11
CA ASN A 92 3.18 -12.80 13.82
C ASN A 92 3.71 -11.93 12.68
N GLU A 93 4.84 -12.35 12.09
CA GLU A 93 5.54 -11.61 11.04
C GLU A 93 4.70 -11.37 9.76
N PRO A 94 4.00 -12.37 9.18
CA PRO A 94 3.14 -12.13 8.01
C PRO A 94 2.01 -11.13 8.28
N LEU A 95 1.34 -11.25 9.44
CA LEU A 95 0.26 -10.35 9.82
C LEU A 95 0.76 -8.93 10.03
N PHE A 96 1.91 -8.78 10.70
CA PHE A 96 2.53 -7.48 10.92
C PHE A 96 2.97 -6.85 9.60
N THR A 97 3.59 -7.63 8.72
CA THR A 97 4.03 -7.17 7.39
C THR A 97 2.87 -6.55 6.60
N GLU A 98 1.74 -7.25 6.49
CA GLU A 98 0.56 -6.73 5.80
C GLU A 98 0.10 -5.40 6.41
N CYS A 99 -0.04 -5.34 7.74
CA CYS A 99 -0.46 -4.12 8.42
C CYS A 99 0.53 -2.97 8.21
N PHE A 100 1.83 -3.25 8.32
CA PHE A 100 2.88 -2.25 8.26
C PHE A 100 2.97 -1.60 6.88
N VAL A 101 2.78 -2.37 5.80
CA VAL A 101 2.72 -1.83 4.43
C VAL A 101 1.57 -0.80 4.31
N HIS A 102 0.38 -1.12 4.82
CA HIS A 102 -0.74 -0.16 4.84
C HIS A 102 -0.41 1.12 5.63
N LEU A 103 0.18 0.96 6.82
CA LEU A 103 0.52 2.07 7.71
C LEU A 103 1.57 3.01 7.11
N VAL A 104 2.60 2.44 6.45
CA VAL A 104 3.65 3.24 5.79
C VAL A 104 3.11 3.90 4.53
N GLY A 105 2.37 3.17 3.70
CA GLY A 105 1.86 3.69 2.42
C GLY A 105 0.90 4.86 2.59
N ALA A 106 0.02 4.82 3.59
CA ALA A 106 -0.98 5.87 3.82
C ALA A 106 -0.47 7.05 4.68
N TYR A 107 0.73 6.95 5.27
CA TYR A 107 1.29 8.02 6.11
C TYR A 107 1.45 9.33 5.31
N PRO A 108 1.21 10.52 5.90
CA PRO A 108 0.90 10.80 7.32
C PRO A 108 -0.56 10.62 7.70
N LEU A 109 -1.43 10.27 6.74
CA LEU A 109 -2.85 10.09 6.96
C LEU A 109 -3.11 8.79 7.71
N SER A 110 -4.28 8.73 8.35
CA SER A 110 -4.74 7.56 9.09
C SER A 110 -6.26 7.55 9.00
N PRO A 111 -6.82 7.11 7.86
CA PRO A 111 -8.26 7.15 7.61
C PRO A 111 -9.03 6.04 8.35
N TRP A 112 -8.38 5.34 9.28
CA TRP A 112 -8.92 4.15 9.94
C TRP A 112 -9.63 4.48 11.26
N PRO A 113 -10.52 3.59 11.73
CA PRO A 113 -11.23 3.77 12.99
C PRO A 113 -10.28 3.88 14.18
N THR A 114 -9.33 2.93 14.31
CA THR A 114 -8.36 2.94 15.40
C THR A 114 -7.29 4.01 15.14
N LYS A 115 -7.13 4.90 16.11
CA LYS A 115 -6.22 6.05 15.98
C LYS A 115 -4.76 5.61 16.08
N ARG A 116 -3.90 6.19 15.24
CA ARG A 116 -2.46 5.90 15.21
C ARG A 116 -1.75 6.09 16.56
N ASN A 117 -2.26 6.92 17.46
CA ASN A 117 -1.69 7.11 18.80
C ASN A 117 -1.86 5.88 19.72
N ALA A 118 -2.65 4.88 19.33
CA ALA A 118 -2.68 3.58 19.99
C ALA A 118 -1.38 2.78 19.79
N LEU A 119 -0.60 3.10 18.75
CA LEU A 119 0.71 2.50 18.50
C LEU A 119 1.79 3.13 19.40
N THR A 120 2.79 2.33 19.77
CA THR A 120 3.94 2.78 20.54
C THR A 120 4.71 3.90 19.82
N ASN A 121 5.41 4.75 20.58
CA ASN A 121 6.21 5.83 20.00
C ASN A 121 7.26 5.30 19.01
N GLU A 122 7.90 4.20 19.36
CA GLU A 122 8.91 3.53 18.54
C GLU A 122 8.33 3.08 17.20
N LEU A 123 7.17 2.41 17.20
CA LEU A 123 6.54 1.97 15.97
C LEU A 123 6.09 3.15 15.10
N ARG A 124 5.56 4.23 15.72
CA ARG A 124 5.22 5.47 15.00
C ARG A 124 6.45 6.12 14.37
N GLN A 125 7.59 6.10 15.03
CA GLN A 125 8.87 6.57 14.48
C GLN A 125 9.32 5.70 13.31
N ARG A 126 9.26 4.37 13.44
CA ARG A 126 9.59 3.43 12.34
C ARG A 126 8.72 3.67 11.10
N ILE A 127 7.41 3.80 11.27
CA ILE A 127 6.47 4.13 10.17
C ILE A 127 6.87 5.45 9.50
N THR A 128 7.15 6.49 10.30
CA THR A 128 7.56 7.81 9.80
C THR A 128 8.87 7.72 9.00
N THR A 129 9.87 7.01 9.51
CA THR A 129 11.17 6.83 8.85
C THR A 129 11.01 6.09 7.52
N ARG A 130 10.24 5.00 7.50
CA ARG A 130 9.98 4.23 6.28
C ARG A 130 9.19 5.01 5.24
N SER A 131 8.19 5.78 5.68
CA SER A 131 7.40 6.64 4.78
C SER A 131 8.27 7.75 4.18
N LYS A 132 9.13 8.40 4.97
CA LYS A 132 10.08 9.40 4.43
C LYS A 132 11.04 8.81 3.41
N ALA A 133 11.53 7.59 3.63
CA ALA A 133 12.38 6.90 2.66
C ALA A 133 11.62 6.62 1.35
N LEU A 134 10.35 6.23 1.46
CA LEU A 134 9.47 6.03 0.31
C LEU A 134 9.21 7.33 -0.45
N ASP A 135 9.02 8.46 0.24
CA ASP A 135 8.89 9.77 -0.38
C ASP A 135 10.15 10.16 -1.18
N GLN A 136 11.34 9.81 -0.70
CA GLN A 136 12.57 10.04 -1.46
C GLN A 136 12.61 9.24 -2.77
N ILE A 137 12.13 7.99 -2.75
CA ILE A 137 12.01 7.18 -3.98
C ILE A 137 11.01 7.83 -4.94
N CYS A 138 9.87 8.32 -4.43
CA CYS A 138 8.90 9.05 -5.24
C CYS A 138 9.52 10.28 -5.90
N LEU A 139 10.30 11.07 -5.17
CA LEU A 139 10.98 12.25 -5.73
C LEU A 139 11.97 11.89 -6.84
N VAL A 140 12.70 10.78 -6.70
CA VAL A 140 13.63 10.31 -7.74
C VAL A 140 12.86 9.89 -8.99
N VAL A 141 11.81 9.09 -8.82
CA VAL A 141 10.97 8.61 -9.93
C VAL A 141 10.23 9.76 -10.61
N ASP A 142 9.68 10.71 -9.85
CA ASP A 142 8.99 11.89 -10.41
C ASP A 142 9.95 12.71 -11.28
N ARG A 143 11.21 12.88 -10.85
CA ARG A 143 12.26 13.54 -11.65
C ARG A 143 12.60 12.75 -12.91
N GLU A 144 12.75 11.44 -12.80
CA GLU A 144 13.03 10.56 -13.95
C GLU A 144 11.91 10.67 -14.99
N LEU A 145 10.65 10.59 -14.56
CA LEU A 145 9.47 10.75 -15.40
C LEU A 145 9.46 12.08 -16.16
N LEU A 146 9.79 13.18 -15.48
CA LEU A 146 9.84 14.52 -16.08
C LEU A 146 11.01 14.72 -17.04
N MET A 147 12.04 13.85 -16.98
CA MET A 147 13.22 13.89 -17.83
C MET A 147 13.17 12.90 -18.99
N LEU A 148 12.16 12.04 -19.07
CA LEU A 148 12.01 11.05 -20.15
C LEU A 148 12.11 11.69 -21.53
N THR A 149 12.85 11.06 -22.43
CA THR A 149 13.11 11.56 -23.78
C THR A 149 13.18 10.39 -24.76
N ILE A 150 13.05 10.70 -26.05
CA ILE A 150 13.44 9.79 -27.13
C ILE A 150 14.84 10.21 -27.60
N GLU A 151 15.69 9.22 -27.87
CA GLU A 151 17.01 9.42 -28.46
C GLU A 151 16.92 9.31 -29.98
N VAL A 152 17.55 10.24 -30.69
CA VAL A 152 17.69 10.26 -32.14
C VAL A 152 19.18 10.12 -32.44
N GLY A 153 19.59 8.96 -32.96
CA GLY A 153 21.00 8.60 -33.02
C GLY A 153 21.57 8.44 -31.62
N ASP A 154 22.66 9.14 -31.30
CA ASP A 154 23.34 9.08 -30.00
C ASP A 154 23.02 10.28 -29.09
N SER A 155 21.89 10.98 -29.31
CA SER A 155 21.55 12.19 -28.55
C SER A 155 20.05 12.32 -28.28
N PRO A 156 19.65 12.89 -27.13
CA PRO A 156 18.25 13.23 -26.88
C PRO A 156 17.68 14.16 -27.95
N VAL A 157 16.43 13.94 -28.32
CA VAL A 157 15.73 14.83 -29.25
C VAL A 157 15.70 16.27 -28.71
N ALA A 158 16.06 17.22 -29.57
CA ALA A 158 16.28 18.62 -29.19
C ALA A 158 15.40 19.56 -30.04
N PRO A 159 15.03 20.75 -29.53
CA PRO A 159 14.13 21.67 -30.23
C PRO A 159 14.69 22.21 -31.55
N ASN A 160 16.02 22.21 -31.70
CA ASN A 160 16.73 22.65 -32.89
C ASN A 160 16.88 21.54 -33.95
N ASP A 161 16.47 20.31 -33.66
CA ASP A 161 16.46 19.23 -34.64
C ASP A 161 15.30 19.42 -35.62
N SER A 162 15.62 19.92 -36.81
CA SER A 162 14.62 20.20 -37.83
C SER A 162 13.96 18.96 -38.43
N GLN A 163 14.59 17.79 -38.32
CA GLN A 163 14.11 16.53 -38.88
C GLN A 163 13.17 15.80 -37.92
N ASN A 164 13.34 15.96 -36.61
CA ASN A 164 12.59 15.25 -35.58
C ASN A 164 11.72 16.18 -34.72
N LYS A 165 11.11 17.19 -35.35
CA LYS A 165 10.27 18.18 -34.66
C LYS A 165 9.02 17.56 -34.05
N GLU A 166 8.40 16.59 -34.73
CA GLU A 166 7.23 15.87 -34.20
C GLU A 166 7.60 15.12 -32.92
N THR A 167 8.70 14.35 -32.97
CA THR A 167 9.23 13.60 -31.83
C THR A 167 9.51 14.52 -30.64
N TRP A 168 10.19 15.65 -30.86
CA TRP A 168 10.49 16.62 -29.81
C TRP A 168 9.20 17.17 -29.17
N LEU A 169 8.22 17.55 -30.00
CA LEU A 169 6.96 18.11 -29.52
C LEU A 169 6.17 17.05 -28.73
N LEU A 170 6.12 15.79 -29.19
CA LEU A 170 5.49 14.70 -28.47
C LEU A 170 6.12 14.46 -27.10
N VAL A 171 7.45 14.48 -27.02
CA VAL A 171 8.18 14.38 -25.74
C VAL A 171 7.76 15.50 -24.79
N GLN A 172 7.60 16.74 -25.27
CA GLN A 172 7.14 17.85 -24.41
C GLN A 172 5.69 17.66 -23.96
N LEU A 173 4.79 17.24 -24.86
CA LEU A 173 3.40 16.95 -24.51
C LEU A 173 3.29 15.83 -23.46
N PHE A 174 4.14 14.82 -23.56
CA PHE A 174 4.23 13.74 -22.59
C PHE A 174 4.67 14.24 -21.22
N ARG A 175 5.78 14.98 -21.16
CA ARG A 175 6.29 15.57 -19.91
C ARG A 175 5.27 16.51 -19.27
N ASP A 176 4.60 17.34 -20.06
CA ASP A 176 3.53 18.23 -19.59
C ASP A 176 2.34 17.43 -19.02
N ALA A 177 1.89 16.38 -19.72
CA ALA A 177 0.80 15.53 -19.24
C ALA A 177 1.15 14.88 -17.90
N ILE A 178 2.38 14.36 -17.75
CA ILE A 178 2.85 13.81 -16.48
C ILE A 178 2.95 14.89 -15.39
N SER A 179 3.53 16.05 -15.71
CA SER A 179 3.64 17.18 -14.79
C SER A 179 2.29 17.61 -14.24
N ARG A 180 1.27 17.72 -15.11
CA ARG A 180 -0.11 18.00 -14.70
C ARG A 180 -0.68 16.94 -13.75
N GLN A 181 -0.44 15.65 -14.02
CA GLN A 181 -0.86 14.57 -13.12
C GLN A 181 -0.12 14.58 -11.78
N LEU A 182 1.17 14.93 -11.77
CA LEU A 182 1.93 15.09 -10.52
C LEU A 182 1.42 16.27 -9.71
N HIS A 183 1.06 17.38 -10.37
CA HIS A 183 0.47 18.54 -9.71
C HIS A 183 -0.89 18.22 -9.07
N THR A 184 -1.75 17.43 -9.73
CA THR A 184 -3.04 17.01 -9.12
C THR A 184 -2.86 16.09 -7.92
N LEU A 185 -1.72 15.40 -7.83
CA LEU A 185 -1.38 14.58 -6.66
C LEU A 185 -0.90 15.40 -5.46
N ASP A 186 -0.41 16.62 -5.64
CA ASP A 186 0.21 17.42 -4.56
C ASP A 186 -0.78 17.97 -3.51
N ASP A 187 -2.05 17.57 -3.62
CA ASP A 187 -3.09 17.81 -2.65
C ASP A 187 -2.85 17.07 -1.32
N LYS A 188 -3.57 17.49 -0.27
CA LYS A 188 -3.56 16.88 1.09
C LYS A 188 -3.81 15.36 1.11
N ARG A 189 -4.24 14.76 0.00
CA ARG A 189 -4.54 13.34 -0.17
C ARG A 189 -3.51 12.58 -1.00
N ARG A 190 -2.37 13.19 -1.37
CA ARG A 190 -1.27 12.56 -2.13
C ARG A 190 -1.00 11.13 -1.67
N ALA A 191 -0.79 10.96 -0.37
CA ALA A 191 -0.47 9.68 0.24
C ALA A 191 -1.51 8.59 -0.08
N LEU A 192 -2.80 8.93 -0.22
CA LEU A 192 -3.88 7.99 -0.48
C LEU A 192 -4.16 7.72 -1.97
N SER A 193 -3.50 8.42 -2.90
CA SER A 193 -3.77 8.29 -4.34
C SER A 193 -2.53 8.09 -5.21
N CYS A 194 -1.34 8.35 -4.69
CA CYS A 194 -0.09 8.24 -5.45
C CYS A 194 0.17 6.80 -5.93
N GLY A 195 -0.18 5.79 -5.14
CA GLY A 195 -0.04 4.39 -5.54
C GLY A 195 -0.86 4.04 -6.78
N THR A 196 -2.12 4.51 -6.84
CA THR A 196 -2.96 4.33 -8.05
C THR A 196 -2.31 4.96 -9.27
N PHE A 197 -1.73 6.15 -9.13
CA PHE A 197 -1.04 6.83 -10.22
C PHE A 197 0.15 6.03 -10.76
N TYR A 198 1.07 5.61 -9.89
CA TYR A 198 2.25 4.84 -10.35
C TYR A 198 1.86 3.48 -10.93
N ARG A 199 0.89 2.77 -10.33
CA ARG A 199 0.38 1.51 -10.90
C ARG A 199 -0.34 1.71 -12.24
N LYS A 200 -0.98 2.85 -12.45
CA LYS A 200 -1.58 3.23 -13.74
C LYS A 200 -0.51 3.44 -14.81
N LEU A 201 0.57 4.15 -14.48
CA LEU A 201 1.71 4.33 -15.39
C LEU A 201 2.40 3.00 -15.72
N ALA A 202 2.61 2.14 -14.72
CA ALA A 202 3.23 0.82 -14.88
C ALA A 202 2.46 -0.08 -15.85
N ARG A 203 1.12 -0.11 -15.73
CA ARG A 203 0.24 -0.88 -16.64
C ARG A 203 0.26 -0.35 -18.08
N GLY A 204 0.53 0.94 -18.28
CA GLY A 204 0.49 1.53 -19.61
C GLY A 204 -0.90 1.53 -20.24
N GLY A 205 -0.94 1.38 -21.57
CA GLY A 205 -2.17 1.29 -22.36
C GLY A 205 -2.86 2.65 -22.57
N SER A 206 -4.18 2.61 -22.79
CA SER A 206 -5.04 3.78 -23.02
C SER A 206 -5.52 4.48 -21.74
N ASN A 207 -5.12 4.00 -20.56
CA ASN A 207 -5.55 4.57 -19.28
C ASN A 207 -5.08 6.02 -19.09
N TYR A 208 -3.97 6.42 -19.72
CA TYR A 208 -3.49 7.79 -19.78
C TYR A 208 -2.95 8.10 -21.17
N MET A 209 -3.08 9.36 -21.59
CA MET A 209 -2.65 9.84 -22.91
C MET A 209 -3.18 8.92 -24.00
N ASP A 210 -4.51 8.89 -24.15
CA ASP A 210 -5.15 8.08 -25.18
C ASP A 210 -4.66 8.49 -26.58
N TYR A 211 -4.47 7.52 -27.46
CA TYR A 211 -3.87 7.78 -28.77
C TYR A 211 -4.74 8.71 -29.62
N GLU A 212 -6.07 8.55 -29.61
CA GLU A 212 -6.95 9.39 -30.42
C GLU A 212 -6.96 10.84 -29.91
N GLU A 213 -6.96 11.03 -28.60
CA GLU A 213 -6.90 12.35 -27.97
C GLU A 213 -5.58 13.07 -28.28
N ILE A 214 -4.46 12.35 -28.15
CA ILE A 214 -3.12 12.90 -28.43
C ILE A 214 -2.96 13.18 -29.93
N SER A 215 -3.43 12.29 -30.81
CA SER A 215 -3.38 12.49 -32.27
C SER A 215 -4.14 13.76 -32.69
N LYS A 216 -5.35 13.97 -32.16
CA LYS A 216 -6.13 15.19 -32.41
C LYS A 216 -5.40 16.44 -31.90
N LEU A 217 -4.80 16.38 -30.70
CA LEU A 217 -4.04 17.49 -30.14
C LEU A 217 -2.81 17.81 -31.01
N CYS A 218 -2.02 16.81 -31.38
CA CYS A 218 -0.84 16.93 -32.23
C CYS A 218 -1.18 17.57 -33.59
N ALA A 219 -2.24 17.11 -34.26
CA ALA A 219 -2.70 17.67 -35.52
C ALA A 219 -3.14 19.14 -35.41
N SER A 220 -3.64 19.57 -34.25
CA SER A 220 -4.01 20.97 -34.00
C SER A 220 -2.81 21.90 -33.73
N LEU A 221 -1.69 21.34 -33.23
CA LEU A 221 -0.50 22.10 -32.86
C LEU A 221 0.48 22.28 -34.02
N MET A 222 0.59 21.28 -34.89
CA MET A 222 1.55 21.28 -36.00
C MET A 222 0.93 20.62 -37.22
N ASN A 223 1.01 21.32 -38.36
CA ASN A 223 0.63 20.79 -39.67
C ASN A 223 1.73 19.84 -40.19
N SER A 224 1.69 18.59 -39.74
CA SER A 224 2.56 17.49 -40.17
C SER A 224 1.79 16.17 -40.24
N ASP A 225 2.39 15.15 -40.86
CA ASP A 225 1.82 13.82 -41.07
C ASP A 225 1.89 12.92 -39.81
N TRP A 226 2.71 13.27 -38.80
CA TRP A 226 2.85 12.55 -37.53
C TRP A 226 3.02 11.01 -37.67
N ARG A 227 3.82 10.58 -38.66
CA ARG A 227 3.89 9.18 -39.12
C ARG A 227 4.24 8.19 -38.01
N ASP A 228 5.15 8.57 -37.12
CA ASP A 228 5.69 7.70 -36.07
C ASP A 228 5.03 7.89 -34.70
N LEU A 229 4.03 8.77 -34.59
CA LEU A 229 3.37 9.16 -33.33
C LEU A 229 2.96 7.97 -32.46
N GLY A 230 2.40 6.93 -33.07
CA GLY A 230 1.92 5.74 -32.35
C GLY A 230 3.05 4.96 -31.67
N GLU A 231 4.14 4.71 -32.40
CA GLU A 231 5.29 3.98 -31.87
C GLU A 231 6.10 4.82 -30.89
N GLU A 232 6.28 6.11 -31.15
CA GLU A 232 6.96 7.04 -30.23
C GLU A 232 6.21 7.23 -28.91
N LEU A 233 4.88 7.38 -28.96
CA LEU A 233 4.04 7.48 -27.75
C LEU A 233 4.13 6.18 -26.94
N LYS A 234 4.07 5.03 -27.62
CA LYS A 234 4.22 3.72 -26.98
C LYS A 234 5.61 3.56 -26.35
N LEU A 235 6.67 4.03 -27.00
CA LEU A 235 8.03 4.03 -26.46
C LEU A 235 8.13 4.86 -25.17
N LEU A 236 7.59 6.08 -25.17
CA LEU A 236 7.55 6.93 -23.97
C LEU A 236 6.77 6.27 -22.82
N LYS A 237 5.63 5.63 -23.12
CA LYS A 237 4.87 4.87 -22.13
C LYS A 237 5.66 3.68 -21.57
N GLN A 238 6.48 3.00 -22.38
CA GLN A 238 7.36 1.93 -21.91
C GLN A 238 8.47 2.45 -21.00
N TYR A 239 9.08 3.60 -21.33
CA TYR A 239 10.06 4.24 -20.46
C TYR A 239 9.43 4.65 -19.13
N ALA A 240 8.24 5.26 -19.14
CA ALA A 240 7.51 5.62 -17.94
C ALA A 240 7.14 4.39 -17.10
N SER A 241 6.65 3.30 -17.73
CA SER A 241 6.35 2.04 -17.05
C SER A 241 7.57 1.48 -16.31
N ARG A 242 8.74 1.50 -16.95
CA ARG A 242 10.01 1.06 -16.35
C ARG A 242 10.42 1.93 -15.16
N ALA A 243 10.36 3.26 -15.31
CA ALA A 243 10.73 4.21 -14.25
C ALA A 243 9.91 4.00 -12.97
N VAL A 244 8.61 3.72 -13.10
CA VAL A 244 7.71 3.60 -11.94
C VAL A 244 7.65 2.21 -11.32
N GLN A 245 8.33 1.21 -11.89
CA GLN A 245 8.14 -0.21 -11.53
C GLN A 245 8.36 -0.48 -10.03
N VAL A 246 9.32 0.22 -9.42
CA VAL A 246 9.62 0.10 -7.98
C VAL A 246 8.49 0.65 -7.10
N LEU A 247 7.76 1.67 -7.55
CA LEU A 247 6.63 2.26 -6.82
C LEU A 247 5.31 1.53 -7.10
N ALA A 248 5.21 0.89 -8.26
CA ALA A 248 4.05 0.13 -8.67
C ALA A 248 3.99 -1.30 -8.07
N SER A 249 5.06 -1.77 -7.44
CA SER A 249 5.07 -3.11 -6.84
C SER A 249 4.10 -3.22 -5.66
N ASN A 250 3.64 -4.45 -5.42
CA ASN A 250 2.71 -4.76 -4.36
C ASN A 250 3.30 -5.80 -3.41
N GLU A 251 3.43 -5.42 -2.15
CA GLU A 251 3.88 -6.27 -1.05
C GLU A 251 2.70 -6.69 -0.14
N LEU A 252 1.47 -6.32 -0.49
CA LEU A 252 0.25 -6.81 0.17
C LEU A 252 -0.22 -8.13 -0.42
N MET A 253 -0.95 -8.91 0.38
CA MET A 253 -1.66 -10.11 -0.08
C MET A 253 -2.98 -9.78 -0.79
N LEU A 254 -3.46 -8.54 -0.68
CA LEU A 254 -4.54 -8.00 -1.50
C LEU A 254 -4.00 -7.49 -2.84
N ASP A 255 -4.82 -7.65 -3.88
CA ASP A 255 -4.72 -6.80 -5.07
C ASP A 255 -5.15 -5.36 -4.68
N PRO A 256 -4.25 -4.36 -4.76
CA PRO A 256 -4.55 -3.00 -4.37
C PRO A 256 -5.66 -2.37 -5.20
N ASP A 257 -5.73 -2.67 -6.49
CA ASP A 257 -6.68 -2.03 -7.40
C ASP A 257 -8.07 -2.65 -7.28
N ALA A 258 -8.15 -3.97 -7.09
CA ALA A 258 -9.44 -4.65 -6.84
C ALA A 258 -10.02 -4.38 -5.44
N ASN A 259 -9.24 -3.81 -4.52
CA ASN A 259 -9.66 -3.53 -3.16
C ASN A 259 -9.51 -2.06 -2.78
N ASP A 260 -9.54 -1.11 -3.73
CA ASP A 260 -9.51 0.34 -3.47
C ASP A 260 -8.38 0.80 -2.50
N VAL A 261 -7.17 0.33 -2.73
CA VAL A 261 -5.96 0.74 -2.01
C VAL A 261 -5.21 1.75 -2.87
N GLY A 262 -5.45 3.04 -2.65
CA GLY A 262 -4.86 4.09 -3.50
C GLY A 262 -3.44 4.52 -3.13
N TYR A 263 -2.97 4.15 -1.95
CA TYR A 263 -1.61 4.44 -1.49
C TYR A 263 -0.58 3.44 -2.04
N LEU A 264 0.70 3.74 -1.82
CA LEU A 264 1.83 2.89 -2.18
C LEU A 264 1.87 1.60 -1.35
N THR A 265 2.23 0.52 -2.01
CA THR A 265 2.22 -0.84 -1.44
C THR A 265 3.55 -1.56 -1.61
N CYS A 266 4.60 -0.86 -2.07
CA CYS A 266 5.89 -1.43 -2.45
C CYS A 266 6.90 -1.56 -1.29
N VAL A 267 6.45 -1.35 -0.05
CA VAL A 267 7.32 -1.32 1.13
C VAL A 267 7.73 -2.73 1.51
N LYS A 268 9.01 -3.06 1.35
CA LYS A 268 9.55 -4.34 1.80
C LYS A 268 9.84 -4.31 3.29
N VAL A 269 9.14 -5.16 4.05
CA VAL A 269 9.30 -5.30 5.49
C VAL A 269 10.36 -6.35 5.78
N GLY A 270 11.37 -5.97 6.58
CA GLY A 270 12.47 -6.85 6.97
C GLY A 270 12.50 -7.11 8.47
N LYS A 271 13.42 -7.98 8.91
CA LYS A 271 13.58 -8.36 10.33
C LYS A 271 13.76 -7.16 11.26
N GLN A 272 14.44 -6.12 10.78
CA GLN A 272 14.68 -4.89 11.51
C GLN A 272 13.41 -4.07 11.78
N ASP A 273 12.31 -4.32 11.08
CA ASP A 273 11.05 -3.58 11.25
C ASP A 273 10.17 -4.20 12.34
N PHE A 274 10.38 -5.47 12.69
CA PHE A 274 9.64 -6.12 13.77
C PHE A 274 10.09 -5.59 15.14
N PRO A 275 9.15 -5.27 16.04
CA PRO A 275 9.47 -4.74 17.37
C PRO A 275 9.81 -5.83 18.42
N TRP A 276 9.98 -7.10 18.02
CA TRP A 276 10.28 -8.24 18.90
C TRP A 276 11.50 -9.02 18.43
#